data_AF-A0A845UP92-F1
#
_entry.id   AF-A0A845UP92-F1
#
_cell.length_a   1.000
_cell.length_b   1.000
_cell.length_c   1.000
_cell.angle_alpha   90.00
_cell.angle_beta   90.00
_cell.angle_gamma   90.00
#
_symmetry.space_group_name_H-M   'P 1'
#
loop_
_entity.id
_entity.type
_entity.pdbx_description
1 polymer ?
#
loop_
_entity_poly.entity_id
_entity_poly.type
_entity_poly.pdbx_seq_one_letter_code
_entity_poly.pdbx_strand_id
1 'polypeptide(L)'
;MLRHLLALFALVLLTAAPLGVAAQGTLLPPEPDRSATGGAQTLEDIMRRQAGIKVDDSFRRENIGGDAVNAPGMGPLGGASDPDLWRALRYNEADVRASTINPNGKVLIQDGGMWWLTFRQGPLATYGGWLLLGTIGVLAVFFLLRGRIKIDGGKTGSTVLRFKWIERFAHWTLAGSFLLLGFTGLFTLFGRKYLVPLLGHDFNAALLHYSKLIHNNVSWAFMLALIMVFVMWVWHNIPDRTDITWFAQAGGIIGKKHPPAKKFNAGQKIIFWSVILLGASVSVSGLSLLFPFDMPLFAHTFSVLNDWGVPGWFGMDTFPVELAPQEEMQFAQLWHAIVAFLLMAVIIGHIYIGTIGMEGAYDAMGSGQVDENWAHQHHSIWYEKVKEREAAEGHGSARKSATPAE
;
A
#
# COMPACT_ATOMS: atom_id res chain seq x y z
N MET A 1 -24.87 -41.45 -0.48
CA MET A 1 -24.10 -40.26 -0.93
C MET A 1 -22.73 -40.15 -0.27
N LEU A 2 -22.61 -40.20 1.07
CA LEU A 2 -21.30 -40.10 1.75
C LEU A 2 -20.32 -41.26 1.42
N ARG A 3 -20.83 -42.48 1.21
CA ARG A 3 -20.03 -43.64 0.74
C ARG A 3 -19.56 -43.54 -0.71
N HIS A 4 -20.24 -42.76 -1.56
CA HIS A 4 -19.85 -42.55 -2.96
C HIS A 4 -18.90 -41.34 -3.11
N LEU A 5 -19.01 -40.35 -2.22
CA LEU A 5 -18.04 -39.27 -2.08
C LEU A 5 -16.69 -39.77 -1.53
N LEU A 6 -16.69 -40.72 -0.58
CA LEU A 6 -15.46 -41.36 -0.10
C LEU A 6 -14.78 -42.25 -1.16
N ALA A 7 -15.56 -42.92 -2.01
CA ALA A 7 -15.03 -43.70 -3.13
C ALA A 7 -14.41 -42.80 -4.21
N LEU A 8 -15.00 -41.64 -4.49
CA LEU A 8 -14.45 -40.63 -5.41
C LEU A 8 -13.18 -39.96 -4.85
N PHE A 9 -13.12 -39.72 -3.53
CA PHE A 9 -11.93 -39.16 -2.87
C PHE A 9 -10.78 -40.18 -2.82
N ALA A 10 -11.08 -41.47 -2.64
CA ALA A 10 -10.10 -42.55 -2.73
C ALA A 10 -9.61 -42.79 -4.18
N LEU A 11 -10.48 -42.66 -5.18
CA LEU A 11 -10.11 -42.80 -6.59
C LEU A 11 -9.19 -41.66 -7.08
N VAL A 12 -9.43 -40.42 -6.61
CA VAL A 12 -8.57 -39.25 -6.94
C VAL A 12 -7.20 -39.34 -6.24
N LEU A 13 -7.13 -39.94 -5.05
CA LEU A 13 -5.85 -40.20 -4.37
C LEU A 13 -5.05 -41.37 -5.00
N LEU A 14 -5.72 -42.31 -5.68
CA LEU A 14 -5.08 -43.39 -6.43
C LEU A 14 -4.58 -42.97 -7.82
N THR A 15 -5.15 -41.91 -8.42
CA THR A 15 -4.66 -41.34 -9.69
C THR A 15 -3.56 -40.28 -9.52
N ALA A 16 -3.26 -39.88 -8.28
CA ALA A 16 -2.22 -38.92 -7.94
C ALA A 16 -0.97 -39.57 -7.31
N ALA A 17 -0.82 -40.90 -7.43
CA ALA A 17 0.48 -41.50 -7.28
C ALA A 17 1.30 -41.10 -8.52
N PRO A 18 2.49 -40.48 -8.37
CA PRO A 18 3.37 -40.32 -9.51
C PRO A 18 3.61 -41.73 -10.03
N LEU A 19 3.25 -41.98 -11.29
CA LEU A 19 3.80 -43.12 -12.01
C LEU A 19 5.30 -42.93 -11.94
N GLY A 20 5.93 -43.59 -10.97
CA GLY A 20 7.36 -43.73 -10.90
C GLY A 20 7.74 -44.37 -12.21
N VAL A 21 8.20 -43.56 -13.14
CA VAL A 21 8.99 -44.04 -14.26
C VAL A 21 10.13 -44.75 -13.57
N ALA A 22 10.06 -46.08 -13.53
CA ALA A 22 11.20 -46.90 -13.17
C ALA A 22 12.25 -46.53 -14.20
N ALA A 23 13.14 -45.62 -13.83
CA ALA A 23 14.34 -45.34 -14.59
C ALA A 23 15.00 -46.70 -14.74
N GLN A 24 15.00 -47.23 -15.96
CA GLN A 24 15.87 -48.32 -16.33
C GLN A 24 17.23 -47.93 -15.79
N GLY A 25 17.77 -48.76 -14.89
CA GLY A 25 19.11 -48.59 -14.34
C GLY A 25 20.11 -48.73 -15.48
N THR A 26 20.26 -47.67 -16.28
CA THR A 26 21.50 -47.41 -16.98
C THR A 26 22.51 -47.27 -15.86
N LEU A 27 23.41 -48.25 -15.77
CA LEU A 27 24.62 -48.16 -14.98
C LEU A 27 25.22 -46.81 -15.29
N LEU A 28 25.03 -45.84 -14.39
CA LEU A 28 25.66 -44.55 -14.52
C LEU A 28 27.16 -44.85 -14.59
N PRO A 29 27.89 -44.32 -15.58
CA PRO A 29 29.33 -44.43 -15.56
C PRO A 29 29.81 -43.97 -14.18
N PRO A 30 30.84 -44.62 -13.61
CA PRO A 30 31.36 -44.24 -12.29
C PRO A 30 31.54 -42.73 -12.26
N GLU A 31 31.02 -42.08 -11.22
CA GLU A 31 31.16 -40.63 -11.08
C GLU A 31 32.64 -40.29 -11.26
N PRO A 32 32.99 -39.47 -12.26
CA PRO A 32 34.38 -39.12 -12.47
C PRO A 32 34.91 -38.49 -11.19
N ASP A 33 36.03 -39.01 -10.67
CA ASP A 33 36.70 -38.45 -9.50
C ASP A 33 37.14 -37.02 -9.84
N ARG A 34 36.45 -36.06 -9.24
CA ARG A 34 36.67 -34.63 -9.40
C ARG A 34 37.27 -34.01 -8.14
N SER A 35 37.75 -34.82 -7.20
CA SER A 35 38.46 -34.33 -6.01
C SER A 35 39.62 -33.40 -6.38
N ALA A 36 40.34 -33.73 -7.46
CA ALA A 36 41.43 -32.92 -8.02
C ALA A 36 40.99 -31.56 -8.61
N THR A 37 39.70 -31.36 -8.92
CA THR A 37 39.16 -30.08 -9.42
C THR A 37 38.30 -29.36 -8.37
N GLY A 38 38.43 -29.75 -7.09
CA GLY A 38 37.68 -29.18 -5.97
C GLY A 38 36.27 -29.77 -5.79
N GLY A 39 35.90 -30.85 -6.47
CA GLY A 39 34.58 -31.49 -6.37
C GLY A 39 33.49 -30.84 -7.23
N ALA A 40 32.46 -31.61 -7.59
CA ALA A 40 31.28 -31.13 -8.32
C ALA A 40 30.06 -31.10 -7.39
N GLN A 41 29.09 -30.24 -7.68
CA GLN A 41 27.81 -30.30 -6.98
C GLN A 41 27.13 -31.62 -7.31
N THR A 42 26.72 -32.34 -6.27
CA THR A 42 25.89 -33.52 -6.46
C THR A 42 24.48 -33.10 -6.83
N LEU A 43 23.71 -34.03 -7.42
CA LEU A 43 22.28 -33.81 -7.63
C LEU A 43 21.56 -33.50 -6.30
N GLU A 44 21.98 -34.15 -5.21
CA GLU A 44 21.45 -33.92 -3.87
C GLU A 44 21.69 -32.47 -3.41
N ASP A 45 22.89 -31.91 -3.62
CA ASP A 45 23.21 -30.52 -3.31
C ASP A 45 22.35 -29.52 -4.11
N ILE A 46 22.01 -29.87 -5.35
CA ILE A 46 21.12 -29.06 -6.19
C ILE A 46 19.70 -29.11 -5.62
N MET A 47 19.19 -30.30 -5.32
CA MET A 47 17.84 -30.48 -4.76
C MET A 47 17.69 -29.82 -3.40
N ARG A 48 18.68 -29.96 -2.50
CA ARG A 48 18.66 -29.31 -1.19
C ARG A 48 18.64 -27.79 -1.29
N ARG A 49 19.43 -27.18 -2.18
CA ARG A 49 19.37 -25.73 -2.43
C ARG A 49 18.02 -25.29 -3.00
N GLN A 50 17.45 -26.06 -3.93
CA GLN A 50 16.11 -25.76 -4.47
C GLN A 50 15.02 -25.85 -3.40
N ALA A 51 15.20 -26.71 -2.39
CA ALA A 51 14.34 -26.79 -1.22
C ALA A 51 14.64 -25.72 -0.15
N GLY A 52 15.61 -24.81 -0.37
CA GLY A 52 16.00 -23.78 0.60
C GLY A 52 16.79 -24.32 1.79
N ILE A 53 17.28 -25.57 1.73
CA ILE A 53 18.08 -26.20 2.77
C ILE A 53 19.54 -25.76 2.60
N LYS A 54 20.18 -25.36 3.70
CA LYS A 54 21.60 -25.01 3.70
C LYS A 54 22.44 -26.23 3.28
N VAL A 55 23.33 -26.00 2.32
CA VAL A 55 24.31 -26.96 1.81
C VAL A 55 25.70 -26.39 2.09
N ASP A 56 26.64 -27.24 2.47
CA ASP A 56 28.03 -26.81 2.61
C ASP A 56 28.62 -26.53 1.21
N ASP A 57 29.06 -25.29 1.01
CA ASP A 57 29.66 -24.84 -0.23
C ASP A 57 31.10 -24.33 -0.05
N SER A 58 31.76 -24.68 1.06
CA SER A 58 33.17 -24.40 1.37
C SER A 58 34.09 -24.74 0.20
N PHE A 59 33.95 -25.94 -0.38
CA PHE A 59 34.74 -26.39 -1.53
C PHE A 59 34.66 -25.46 -2.75
N ARG A 60 33.56 -24.72 -2.90
CA ARG A 60 33.36 -23.74 -3.98
C ARG A 60 33.83 -22.35 -3.58
N ARG A 61 33.66 -21.96 -2.32
CA ARG A 61 34.13 -20.67 -1.81
C ARG A 61 35.65 -20.58 -1.80
N GLU A 62 36.31 -21.70 -1.50
CA GLU A 62 37.77 -21.76 -1.35
C GLU A 62 38.47 -22.02 -2.68
N ASN A 63 37.80 -22.71 -3.61
CA ASN A 63 38.29 -22.85 -4.97
C ASN A 63 37.94 -21.55 -5.72
N ILE A 64 38.77 -20.51 -5.74
CA ILE A 64 38.51 -19.29 -6.53
C ILE A 64 39.63 -18.98 -7.51
N GLY A 65 40.46 -20.00 -7.81
CA GLY A 65 41.72 -19.82 -8.51
C GLY A 65 42.78 -19.17 -7.60
N GLY A 66 44.06 -19.39 -7.93
CA GLY A 66 45.18 -18.64 -7.34
C GLY A 66 45.68 -17.55 -8.29
N ASP A 67 46.79 -16.92 -7.95
CA ASP A 67 47.52 -16.07 -8.89
C ASP A 67 47.78 -16.85 -10.20
N ALA A 68 47.47 -16.24 -11.34
CA ALA A 68 47.71 -16.86 -12.63
C ALA A 68 49.20 -17.22 -12.75
N VAL A 69 49.50 -18.52 -12.64
CA VAL A 69 50.86 -18.98 -12.83
C VAL A 69 51.21 -18.73 -14.30
N ASN A 70 52.20 -17.87 -14.54
CA ASN A 70 52.74 -17.63 -15.88
C ASN A 70 53.36 -18.94 -16.38
N ALA A 71 52.57 -19.74 -17.08
CA ALA A 71 53.04 -20.93 -17.77
C ALA A 71 53.70 -20.50 -19.10
N PRO A 72 54.92 -20.96 -19.41
CA PRO A 72 55.58 -20.67 -20.68
C PRO A 72 54.67 -21.05 -21.86
N GLY A 73 54.38 -20.09 -22.74
CA GLY A 73 53.55 -20.31 -23.95
C GLY A 73 52.06 -19.98 -23.81
N MET A 74 51.58 -19.55 -22.63
CA MET A 74 50.22 -19.00 -22.48
C MET A 74 50.22 -17.47 -22.66
N GLY A 75 49.11 -16.92 -23.16
CA GLY A 75 48.92 -15.47 -23.39
C GLY A 75 48.86 -14.66 -22.08
N PRO A 76 48.52 -13.35 -22.15
CA PRO A 76 48.56 -12.42 -21.00
C PRO A 76 47.72 -12.83 -19.78
N LEU A 77 46.77 -13.76 -19.95
CA LEU A 77 45.92 -14.29 -18.89
C LEU A 77 46.47 -15.58 -18.24
N GLY A 78 47.59 -16.13 -18.74
CA GLY A 78 48.23 -17.33 -18.19
C GLY A 78 47.26 -18.52 -18.06
N GLY A 79 47.36 -19.24 -16.93
CA GLY A 79 46.46 -20.33 -16.54
C GLY A 79 45.16 -19.91 -15.84
N ALA A 80 44.72 -18.65 -15.98
CA ALA A 80 43.46 -18.19 -15.37
C ALA A 80 42.24 -18.88 -16.01
N SER A 81 41.33 -19.36 -15.18
CA SER A 81 40.13 -20.11 -15.58
C SER A 81 38.89 -19.24 -15.39
N ASP A 82 38.09 -19.02 -16.45
CA ASP A 82 36.84 -18.24 -16.37
C ASP A 82 35.88 -18.71 -15.25
N PRO A 83 35.67 -20.04 -15.03
CA PRO A 83 34.90 -20.53 -13.90
C PRO A 83 35.36 -20.05 -12.52
N ASP A 84 36.66 -19.85 -12.32
CA ASP A 84 37.24 -19.44 -11.04
C ASP A 84 36.94 -17.96 -10.77
N LEU A 85 37.07 -17.12 -11.79
CA LEU A 85 36.64 -15.71 -11.76
C LEU A 85 35.16 -15.59 -11.40
N TRP A 86 34.28 -16.33 -12.08
CA TRP A 86 32.83 -16.30 -11.78
C TRP A 86 32.50 -16.83 -10.38
N ARG A 87 33.33 -17.73 -9.83
CA ARG A 87 33.18 -18.23 -8.46
C ARG A 87 33.59 -17.16 -7.45
N ALA A 88 34.72 -16.51 -7.67
CA ALA A 88 35.18 -15.37 -6.87
C ALA A 88 34.14 -14.24 -6.86
N LEU A 89 33.56 -13.91 -8.02
CA LEU A 89 32.50 -12.91 -8.13
C LEU A 89 31.22 -13.31 -7.37
N ARG A 90 30.80 -14.57 -7.48
CA ARG A 90 29.60 -15.08 -6.78
C ARG A 90 29.74 -15.02 -5.26
N TYR A 91 30.93 -15.30 -4.75
CA TYR A 91 31.21 -15.35 -3.31
C TYR A 91 31.73 -14.02 -2.75
N ASN A 92 31.79 -12.97 -3.59
CA ASN A 92 32.29 -11.66 -3.23
C ASN A 92 33.77 -11.65 -2.76
N GLU A 93 34.58 -12.55 -3.34
CA GLU A 93 36.02 -12.73 -3.04
C GLU A 93 36.93 -12.19 -4.17
N ALA A 94 36.35 -11.70 -5.28
CA ALA A 94 37.13 -11.16 -6.39
C ALA A 94 37.78 -9.80 -6.05
N ASP A 95 39.05 -9.58 -6.44
CA ASP A 95 39.69 -8.26 -6.39
C ASP A 95 39.11 -7.34 -7.47
N VAL A 96 38.01 -6.66 -7.16
CA VAL A 96 37.34 -5.72 -8.06
C VAL A 96 37.95 -4.32 -7.92
N ARG A 97 38.56 -3.86 -9.01
CA ARG A 97 39.04 -2.47 -9.15
C ARG A 97 38.08 -1.68 -10.02
N ALA A 98 37.67 -0.52 -9.51
CA ALA A 98 36.81 0.41 -10.22
C ALA A 98 37.52 1.77 -10.34
N SER A 99 37.36 2.44 -11.47
CA SER A 99 37.92 3.78 -11.72
C SER A 99 37.08 4.91 -11.11
N THR A 100 35.91 4.60 -10.56
CA THR A 100 35.01 5.57 -9.93
C THR A 100 35.31 5.72 -8.43
N ILE A 101 35.11 6.94 -7.93
CA ILE A 101 35.20 7.27 -6.50
C ILE A 101 33.97 6.73 -5.75
N ASN A 102 32.87 6.44 -6.45
CA ASN A 102 31.66 5.93 -5.85
C ASN A 102 31.90 4.53 -5.24
N PRO A 103 31.65 4.31 -3.94
CA PRO A 103 31.79 3.00 -3.28
C PRO A 103 31.03 1.87 -3.99
N ASN A 104 29.89 2.20 -4.61
CA ASN A 104 29.06 1.23 -5.36
C ASN A 104 29.69 0.81 -6.69
N GLY A 105 30.76 1.45 -7.14
CA GLY A 105 31.44 1.13 -8.39
C GLY A 105 32.10 -0.25 -8.43
N LYS A 106 32.28 -0.89 -7.27
CA LYS A 106 32.82 -2.25 -7.14
C LYS A 106 31.74 -3.33 -7.08
N VAL A 107 30.47 -2.96 -7.03
CA VAL A 107 29.35 -3.92 -6.95
C VAL A 107 29.07 -4.45 -8.35
N LEU A 108 29.44 -5.70 -8.61
CA LEU A 108 29.24 -6.36 -9.91
C LEU A 108 27.95 -7.21 -9.95
N ILE A 109 27.59 -7.82 -8.82
CA ILE A 109 26.36 -8.59 -8.66
C ILE A 109 25.66 -8.08 -7.40
N GLN A 110 24.38 -7.73 -7.54
CA GLN A 110 23.57 -7.21 -6.45
C GLN A 110 22.35 -8.13 -6.28
N ASP A 111 22.26 -8.78 -5.14
CA ASP A 111 21.15 -9.68 -4.77
C ASP A 111 20.17 -9.05 -3.77
N GLY A 112 20.50 -7.87 -3.24
CA GLY A 112 19.63 -7.08 -2.37
C GLY A 112 18.28 -6.77 -3.04
N GLY A 113 17.18 -7.00 -2.33
CA GLY A 113 15.82 -6.77 -2.84
C GLY A 113 15.05 -8.02 -3.25
N MET A 114 15.66 -9.21 -3.19
CA MET A 114 14.90 -10.46 -3.27
C MET A 114 13.88 -10.59 -2.14
N TRP A 115 14.21 -10.09 -0.93
CA TRP A 115 13.26 -9.99 0.18
C TRP A 115 12.06 -9.12 -0.19
N TRP A 116 12.31 -7.96 -0.81
CA TRP A 116 11.28 -7.01 -1.24
C TRP A 116 10.40 -7.61 -2.33
N LEU A 117 11.01 -8.28 -3.32
CA LEU A 117 10.28 -8.95 -4.38
C LEU A 117 9.36 -10.04 -3.82
N THR A 118 9.87 -10.87 -2.92
CA THR A 118 9.14 -11.96 -2.27
C THR A 118 7.98 -11.41 -1.44
N PHE A 119 8.24 -10.37 -0.65
CA PHE A 119 7.22 -9.67 0.13
C PHE A 119 6.12 -9.08 -0.76
N ARG A 120 6.51 -8.38 -1.83
CA ARG A 120 5.60 -7.72 -2.78
C ARG A 120 4.71 -8.73 -3.51
N GLN A 121 5.27 -9.84 -3.98
CA GLN A 121 4.53 -10.87 -4.73
C GLN A 121 3.65 -11.75 -3.83
N GLY A 122 4.04 -11.97 -2.58
CA GLY A 122 3.33 -12.81 -1.62
C GLY A 122 2.54 -11.98 -0.60
N PRO A 123 3.10 -11.70 0.59
CA PRO A 123 2.41 -11.03 1.70
C PRO A 123 1.65 -9.76 1.31
N LEU A 124 2.29 -8.80 0.65
CA LEU A 124 1.67 -7.50 0.32
C LEU A 124 0.43 -7.67 -0.56
N ALA A 125 0.59 -8.39 -1.68
CA ALA A 125 -0.48 -8.63 -2.63
C ALA A 125 -1.62 -9.45 -2.00
N THR A 126 -1.29 -10.42 -1.15
CA THR A 126 -2.27 -11.30 -0.51
C THR A 126 -3.05 -10.56 0.56
N TYR A 127 -2.38 -10.02 1.58
CA TYR A 127 -3.05 -9.34 2.69
C TYR A 127 -3.68 -8.02 2.27
N GLY A 128 -3.05 -7.27 1.37
CA GLY A 128 -3.65 -6.06 0.78
C GLY A 128 -4.93 -6.39 0.02
N GLY A 129 -4.93 -7.46 -0.79
CA GLY A 129 -6.13 -7.94 -1.48
C GLY A 129 -7.24 -8.36 -0.51
N TRP A 130 -6.91 -9.15 0.51
CA TRP A 130 -7.86 -9.55 1.55
C TRP A 130 -8.40 -8.37 2.35
N LEU A 131 -7.58 -7.36 2.64
CA LEU A 131 -8.03 -6.16 3.34
C LEU A 131 -9.12 -5.43 2.54
N LEU A 132 -8.92 -5.22 1.25
CA LEU A 132 -9.90 -4.51 0.41
C LEU A 132 -11.18 -5.34 0.23
N LEU A 133 -11.04 -6.62 -0.14
CA LEU A 133 -12.19 -7.51 -0.31
C LEU A 133 -12.95 -7.72 1.00
N GLY A 134 -12.22 -7.89 2.11
CA GLY A 134 -12.78 -8.03 3.45
C GLY A 134 -13.53 -6.77 3.88
N THR A 135 -12.98 -5.58 3.62
CA THR A 135 -13.66 -4.31 3.90
C THR A 135 -14.98 -4.21 3.13
N ILE A 136 -14.95 -4.50 1.82
CA ILE A 136 -16.16 -4.52 0.98
C ILE A 136 -17.17 -5.56 1.51
N GLY A 137 -16.71 -6.77 1.84
CA GLY A 137 -17.55 -7.84 2.38
C GLY A 137 -18.20 -7.47 3.71
N VAL A 138 -17.45 -6.89 4.64
CA VAL A 138 -17.97 -6.42 5.94
C VAL A 138 -19.03 -5.34 5.74
N LEU A 139 -18.78 -4.36 4.85
CA LEU A 139 -19.76 -3.31 4.56
C LEU A 139 -21.00 -3.86 3.86
N ALA A 140 -20.85 -4.83 2.96
CA ALA A 140 -21.97 -5.49 2.30
C ALA A 140 -22.84 -6.25 3.31
N VAL A 141 -22.23 -7.04 4.19
CA VAL A 141 -22.94 -7.75 5.28
C VAL A 141 -23.62 -6.75 6.21
N PHE A 142 -22.92 -5.69 6.61
CA PHE A 142 -23.50 -4.64 7.44
C PHE A 142 -24.72 -3.99 6.76
N PHE A 143 -24.62 -3.68 5.47
CA PHE A 143 -25.72 -3.12 4.68
C PHE A 143 -26.91 -4.08 4.57
N LEU A 144 -26.68 -5.38 4.36
CA LEU A 144 -27.75 -6.38 4.29
C LEU A 144 -28.46 -6.57 5.63
N LEU A 145 -27.73 -6.49 6.74
CA LEU A 145 -28.30 -6.64 8.08
C LEU A 145 -29.00 -5.37 8.57
N ARG A 146 -28.43 -4.19 8.32
CA ARG A 146 -28.90 -2.93 8.89
C ARG A 146 -29.74 -2.10 7.93
N GLY A 147 -29.47 -2.19 6.63
CA GLY A 147 -30.01 -1.31 5.60
C GLY A 147 -29.43 0.10 5.66
N ARG A 148 -30.06 1.01 4.91
CA ARG A 148 -29.71 2.44 4.85
C ARG A 148 -30.20 3.16 6.11
N ILE A 149 -29.36 4.03 6.67
CA ILE A 149 -29.76 4.95 7.75
C ILE A 149 -30.67 6.02 7.14
N LYS A 150 -31.96 6.00 7.53
CA LYS A 150 -32.99 6.93 7.03
C LYS A 150 -33.08 8.18 7.89
N ILE A 151 -33.65 9.24 7.30
CA ILE A 151 -34.01 10.46 8.02
C ILE A 151 -35.28 10.21 8.83
N ASP A 152 -35.23 10.41 10.15
CA ASP A 152 -36.38 10.18 11.03
C ASP A 152 -37.47 11.22 10.72
N GLY A 153 -38.66 10.77 10.35
CA GLY A 153 -39.76 11.66 9.94
C GLY A 153 -39.69 12.13 8.48
N GLY A 154 -38.68 11.69 7.71
CA GLY A 154 -38.53 12.01 6.29
C GLY A 154 -37.91 13.38 6.01
N LYS A 155 -37.75 13.70 4.72
CA LYS A 155 -37.22 14.99 4.26
C LYS A 155 -38.25 16.11 4.44
N THR A 156 -37.81 17.28 4.90
CA THR A 156 -38.67 18.48 4.99
C THR A 156 -38.85 19.16 3.64
N GLY A 157 -37.92 18.95 2.70
CA GLY A 157 -37.90 19.63 1.40
C GLY A 157 -37.29 21.03 1.44
N SER A 158 -37.08 21.60 2.64
CA SER A 158 -36.23 22.76 2.88
C SER A 158 -34.77 22.33 3.00
N THR A 159 -33.84 23.15 2.50
CA THR A 159 -32.40 22.83 2.53
C THR A 159 -31.56 23.97 3.07
N VAL A 160 -30.44 23.61 3.68
CA VAL A 160 -29.42 24.55 4.20
C VAL A 160 -28.06 24.28 3.55
N LEU A 161 -27.30 25.35 3.30
CA LEU A 161 -25.96 25.25 2.72
C LEU A 161 -24.97 24.70 3.74
N ARG A 162 -24.44 23.51 3.43
CA ARG A 162 -23.45 22.82 4.26
C ARG A 162 -22.01 23.00 3.78
N PHE A 163 -21.79 22.86 2.48
CA PHE A 163 -20.46 22.98 1.87
C PHE A 163 -20.48 23.93 0.67
N LYS A 164 -19.59 24.92 0.69
CA LYS A 164 -19.41 25.87 -0.41
C LYS A 164 -18.89 25.18 -1.66
N TRP A 165 -19.02 25.83 -2.81
CA TRP A 165 -18.54 25.27 -4.08
C TRP A 165 -17.04 24.91 -4.03
N ILE A 166 -16.21 25.77 -3.43
CA ILE A 166 -14.76 25.57 -3.34
C ILE A 166 -14.40 24.36 -2.46
N GLU A 167 -15.17 24.14 -1.38
CA GLU A 167 -15.02 22.97 -0.51
C GLU A 167 -15.35 21.68 -1.29
N ARG A 168 -16.41 21.71 -2.11
CA ARG A 168 -16.79 20.59 -2.97
C ARG A 168 -15.78 20.34 -4.08
N PHE A 169 -15.25 21.39 -4.70
CA PHE A 169 -14.20 21.27 -5.72
C PHE A 169 -12.95 20.60 -5.17
N ALA A 170 -12.51 21.01 -3.97
CA ALA A 170 -11.39 20.37 -3.29
C ALA A 170 -11.66 18.89 -3.01
N HIS A 171 -12.85 18.59 -2.47
CA HIS A 171 -13.25 17.23 -2.18
C HIS A 171 -13.26 16.35 -3.44
N TRP A 172 -13.88 16.80 -4.53
CA TRP A 172 -13.97 16.01 -5.76
C TRP A 172 -12.64 15.89 -6.51
N THR A 173 -11.78 16.90 -6.40
CA THR A 173 -10.39 16.80 -6.90
C THR A 173 -9.62 15.76 -6.10
N LEU A 174 -9.74 15.77 -4.77
CA LEU A 174 -9.10 14.80 -3.89
C LEU A 174 -9.63 13.38 -4.13
N ALA A 175 -10.95 13.20 -4.19
CA ALA A 175 -11.60 11.91 -4.37
C ALA A 175 -11.34 11.34 -5.78
N GLY A 176 -11.49 12.15 -6.82
CA GLY A 176 -11.26 11.73 -8.20
C GLY A 176 -9.81 11.34 -8.46
N SER A 177 -8.86 12.16 -7.98
CA SER A 177 -7.43 11.83 -8.06
C SER A 177 -7.12 10.57 -7.26
N PHE A 178 -7.62 10.43 -6.03
CA PHE A 178 -7.41 9.22 -5.21
C PHE A 178 -7.89 7.95 -5.91
N LEU A 179 -9.07 7.95 -6.52
CA LEU A 179 -9.59 6.78 -7.24
C LEU A 179 -8.68 6.40 -8.41
N LEU A 180 -8.25 7.37 -9.21
CA LEU A 180 -7.32 7.14 -10.32
C LEU A 180 -5.98 6.58 -9.82
N LEU A 181 -5.41 7.14 -8.75
CA LEU A 181 -4.17 6.66 -8.12
C LEU A 181 -4.34 5.26 -7.54
N GLY A 182 -5.45 4.99 -6.86
CA GLY A 182 -5.77 3.68 -6.30
C GLY A 182 -5.84 2.59 -7.38
N PHE A 183 -6.59 2.83 -8.46
CA PHE A 183 -6.69 1.85 -9.55
C PHE A 183 -5.35 1.63 -10.25
N THR A 184 -4.62 2.69 -10.59
CA THR A 184 -3.32 2.56 -11.24
C THR A 184 -2.29 1.87 -10.34
N GLY A 185 -2.32 2.13 -9.03
CA GLY A 185 -1.52 1.41 -8.03
C GLY A 185 -1.87 -0.08 -7.99
N LEU A 186 -3.15 -0.44 -7.98
CA LEU A 186 -3.59 -1.83 -8.01
C LEU A 186 -3.18 -2.53 -9.31
N PHE A 187 -3.32 -1.88 -10.47
CA PHE A 187 -2.88 -2.44 -11.75
C PHE A 187 -1.38 -2.71 -11.77
N THR A 188 -0.55 -1.79 -11.26
CA THR A 188 0.90 -2.00 -11.19
C THR A 188 1.32 -3.13 -10.24
N LEU A 189 0.56 -3.39 -9.18
CA LEU A 189 0.82 -4.50 -8.27
C LEU A 189 0.34 -5.85 -8.83
N PHE A 190 -0.87 -5.89 -9.39
CA PHE A 190 -1.59 -7.12 -9.72
C PHE A 190 -1.55 -7.49 -11.21
N GLY A 191 -1.21 -6.56 -12.10
CA GLY A 191 -1.32 -6.74 -13.55
C GLY A 191 -0.58 -7.96 -14.09
N ARG A 192 0.68 -8.14 -13.69
CA ARG A 192 1.47 -9.31 -14.11
C ARG A 192 0.86 -10.63 -13.64
N LYS A 193 0.33 -10.69 -12.42
CA LYS A 193 -0.14 -11.95 -11.80
C LYS A 193 -1.52 -12.36 -12.32
N TYR A 194 -2.42 -11.40 -12.51
CA TYR A 194 -3.83 -11.68 -12.81
C TYR A 194 -4.28 -11.22 -14.20
N LEU A 195 -3.73 -10.11 -14.73
CA LEU A 195 -4.16 -9.59 -16.03
C LEU A 195 -3.42 -10.24 -17.20
N VAL A 196 -2.13 -10.54 -17.07
CA VAL A 196 -1.38 -11.23 -18.14
C VAL A 196 -1.99 -12.59 -18.50
N PRO A 197 -2.33 -13.48 -17.54
CA PRO A 197 -2.97 -14.76 -17.89
C PRO A 197 -4.36 -14.61 -18.50
N LEU A 198 -5.06 -13.50 -18.23
CA LEU A 198 -6.44 -13.29 -18.68
C LEU A 198 -6.53 -12.56 -20.02
N LEU A 199 -5.66 -11.56 -20.25
CA LEU A 199 -5.78 -10.57 -21.33
C LEU A 199 -4.49 -10.46 -22.17
N GLY A 200 -3.42 -11.20 -21.83
CA GLY A 200 -2.17 -11.21 -22.56
C GLY A 200 -1.19 -10.09 -22.18
N HIS A 201 0.03 -10.20 -22.71
CA HIS A 201 1.12 -9.27 -22.41
C HIS A 201 0.90 -7.87 -22.98
N ASP A 202 0.39 -7.76 -24.21
CA ASP A 202 0.23 -6.47 -24.90
C ASP A 202 -0.78 -5.56 -24.20
N PHE A 203 -1.93 -6.12 -23.82
CA PHE A 203 -2.94 -5.39 -23.05
C PHE A 203 -2.36 -4.91 -21.72
N ASN A 204 -1.70 -5.80 -20.96
CA ASN A 204 -1.12 -5.44 -19.68
C ASN A 204 0.00 -4.40 -19.83
N ALA A 205 0.83 -4.49 -20.88
CA ALA A 205 1.88 -3.50 -21.15
C ALA A 205 1.29 -2.11 -21.40
N ALA A 206 0.25 -2.01 -22.26
CA ALA A 206 -0.44 -0.76 -22.51
C ALA A 206 -1.10 -0.20 -21.24
N LEU A 207 -1.81 -1.04 -20.48
CA LEU A 207 -2.45 -0.66 -19.23
C LEU A 207 -1.43 -0.11 -18.22
N LEU A 208 -0.29 -0.78 -18.04
CA LEU A 208 0.75 -0.36 -17.10
C LEU A 208 1.47 0.92 -17.57
N HIS A 209 1.66 1.10 -18.88
CA HIS A 209 2.22 2.33 -19.42
C HIS A 209 1.35 3.54 -19.07
N TYR A 210 0.05 3.49 -19.40
CA TYR A 210 -0.88 4.57 -19.04
C TYR A 210 -1.08 4.70 -17.54
N SER A 211 -1.09 3.59 -16.80
CA SER A 211 -1.20 3.62 -15.35
C SER A 211 -0.05 4.41 -14.72
N LYS A 212 1.20 4.17 -15.15
CA LYS A 212 2.36 4.93 -14.67
C LYS A 212 2.22 6.42 -14.98
N LEU A 213 1.85 6.77 -16.21
CA LEU A 213 1.69 8.18 -16.62
C LEU A 213 0.61 8.88 -15.78
N ILE A 214 -0.55 8.24 -15.62
CA ILE A 214 -1.65 8.78 -14.80
C ILE A 214 -1.19 8.89 -13.34
N HIS A 215 -0.59 7.84 -12.78
CA HIS A 215 -0.19 7.81 -11.38
C HIS A 215 0.79 8.95 -11.03
N ASN A 216 1.81 9.14 -11.88
CA ASN A 216 2.84 10.14 -11.65
C ASN A 216 2.37 11.59 -11.83
N ASN A 217 1.38 11.83 -12.70
CA ASN A 217 0.89 13.19 -12.98
C ASN A 217 -0.31 13.59 -12.11
N VAL A 218 -1.23 12.66 -11.85
CA VAL A 218 -2.42 12.92 -11.03
C VAL A 218 -2.08 13.04 -9.54
N SER A 219 -0.94 12.49 -9.09
CA SER A 219 -0.46 12.63 -7.72
C SER A 219 -0.30 14.09 -7.29
N TRP A 220 0.11 14.99 -8.19
CA TRP A 220 0.22 16.43 -7.90
C TRP A 220 -1.13 17.06 -7.58
N ALA A 221 -2.17 16.69 -8.33
CA ALA A 221 -3.54 17.14 -8.06
C ALA A 221 -4.05 16.61 -6.71
N PHE A 222 -3.75 15.34 -6.40
CA PHE A 222 -4.07 14.75 -5.10
C PHE A 222 -3.41 15.51 -3.94
N MET A 223 -2.10 15.76 -4.02
CA MET A 223 -1.34 16.48 -3.00
C MET A 223 -1.86 17.90 -2.79
N LEU A 224 -2.12 18.64 -3.88
CA LEU A 224 -2.68 19.99 -3.80
C LEU A 224 -4.08 20.00 -3.17
N ALA A 225 -4.93 19.06 -3.58
CA ALA A 225 -6.28 18.94 -3.03
C ALA A 225 -6.26 18.54 -1.55
N LEU A 226 -5.30 17.70 -1.12
CA LEU A 226 -5.11 17.31 0.27
C LEU A 226 -4.77 18.52 1.14
N ILE A 227 -3.85 19.37 0.68
CA ILE A 227 -3.48 20.63 1.37
C ILE A 227 -4.70 21.56 1.45
N MET A 228 -5.43 21.73 0.34
CA MET A 228 -6.61 22.58 0.29
C MET A 228 -7.70 22.11 1.28
N VAL A 229 -7.99 20.81 1.31
CA VAL A 229 -8.93 20.21 2.26
C VAL A 229 -8.46 20.40 3.71
N PHE A 230 -7.18 20.21 3.99
CA PHE A 230 -6.62 20.44 5.32
C PHE A 230 -6.85 21.88 5.78
N VAL A 231 -6.43 22.87 4.99
CA VAL A 231 -6.53 24.29 5.34
C VAL A 231 -7.99 24.71 5.58
N MET A 232 -8.92 24.24 4.75
CA MET A 232 -10.34 24.61 4.88
C MET A 232 -11.03 23.95 6.07
N TRP A 233 -10.66 22.72 6.43
CA TRP A 233 -11.46 21.90 7.35
C TRP A 233 -10.78 21.57 8.69
N VAL A 234 -9.47 21.81 8.86
CA VAL A 234 -8.74 21.43 10.08
C VAL A 234 -9.39 21.97 11.35
N TRP A 235 -9.79 23.24 11.37
CA TRP A 235 -10.40 23.88 12.53
C TRP A 235 -11.74 23.27 12.94
N HIS A 236 -12.47 22.69 11.99
CA HIS A 236 -13.73 22.01 12.26
C HIS A 236 -13.54 20.54 12.66
N ASN A 237 -12.34 20.00 12.49
CA ASN A 237 -12.00 18.59 12.75
C ASN A 237 -11.11 18.38 13.98
N ILE A 238 -10.86 19.42 14.78
CA ILE A 238 -10.19 19.28 16.07
C ILE A 238 -11.11 18.46 17.01
N PRO A 239 -10.60 17.38 17.64
CA PRO A 239 -11.36 16.61 18.62
C PRO A 239 -11.82 17.50 19.78
N ASP A 240 -13.05 17.31 20.23
CA ASP A 240 -13.64 18.04 21.34
C ASP A 240 -14.53 17.14 22.21
N ARG A 241 -15.02 17.67 23.33
CA ARG A 241 -15.78 16.87 24.32
C ARG A 241 -17.05 16.24 23.76
N THR A 242 -17.65 16.80 22.70
CA THR A 242 -18.82 16.21 22.04
C THR A 242 -18.49 14.89 21.35
N ASP A 243 -17.24 14.67 20.94
CA ASP A 243 -16.83 13.42 20.31
C ASP A 243 -16.86 12.25 21.31
N ILE A 244 -16.56 12.50 22.59
CA ILE A 244 -16.67 11.49 23.66
C ILE A 244 -18.12 11.03 23.79
N THR A 245 -19.07 11.97 23.77
CA THR A 245 -20.51 11.62 23.81
C THR A 245 -20.95 10.86 22.57
N TRP A 246 -20.37 11.16 21.41
CA TRP A 246 -20.64 10.42 20.17
C TRP A 246 -20.15 8.98 20.28
N PHE A 247 -18.94 8.74 20.80
CA PHE A 247 -18.42 7.38 21.04
C PHE A 247 -19.23 6.62 22.09
N ALA A 248 -19.61 7.27 23.19
CA ALA A 248 -20.45 6.67 24.23
C ALA A 248 -21.82 6.21 23.71
N GLN A 249 -22.29 6.81 22.61
CA GLN A 249 -23.54 6.44 21.93
C GLN A 249 -23.31 5.60 20.66
N ALA A 250 -22.10 5.08 20.44
CA ALA A 250 -21.72 4.32 19.25
C ALA A 250 -22.13 5.02 17.93
N GLY A 251 -22.02 6.34 17.90
CA GLY A 251 -22.39 7.17 16.76
C GLY A 251 -23.86 7.19 16.38
N GLY A 252 -24.74 6.76 17.28
CA GLY A 252 -26.18 6.63 17.00
C GLY A 252 -26.52 5.42 16.11
N ILE A 253 -25.55 4.55 15.84
CA ILE A 253 -25.75 3.35 15.02
C ILE A 253 -26.61 2.33 15.77
N ILE A 254 -26.47 2.28 17.10
CA ILE A 254 -27.19 1.37 18.01
C ILE A 254 -28.27 2.18 18.74
N GLY A 255 -29.53 1.84 18.50
CA GLY A 255 -30.70 2.50 19.10
C GLY A 255 -31.29 3.63 18.24
N LYS A 256 -31.98 4.57 18.89
CA LYS A 256 -32.64 5.75 18.27
C LYS A 256 -32.03 7.09 18.73
N LYS A 257 -30.82 7.06 19.30
CA LYS A 257 -30.17 8.28 19.80
C LYS A 257 -29.47 8.98 18.65
N HIS A 258 -29.58 10.29 18.61
CA HIS A 258 -28.88 11.17 17.68
C HIS A 258 -27.84 11.97 18.46
N PRO A 259 -26.56 11.54 18.49
CA PRO A 259 -25.56 12.22 19.28
C PRO A 259 -25.34 13.63 18.71
N PRO A 260 -25.34 14.67 19.56
CA PRO A 260 -25.22 16.03 19.08
C PRO A 260 -23.85 16.25 18.45
N ALA A 261 -23.82 16.88 17.27
CA ALA A 261 -22.59 17.09 16.52
C ALA A 261 -22.51 18.49 15.93
N LYS A 262 -21.28 19.01 15.82
CA LYS A 262 -20.97 20.26 15.13
C LYS A 262 -20.93 20.03 13.61
N LYS A 263 -20.15 20.83 12.87
CA LYS A 263 -20.02 20.68 11.40
C LYS A 263 -19.60 19.27 11.03
N PHE A 264 -18.67 18.66 11.77
CA PHE A 264 -18.31 17.25 11.62
C PHE A 264 -18.56 16.47 12.92
N ASN A 265 -19.01 15.22 12.79
CA ASN A 265 -19.13 14.28 13.90
C ASN A 265 -17.81 13.51 14.12
N ALA A 266 -17.68 12.79 15.25
CA ALA A 266 -16.43 12.12 15.61
C ALA A 266 -15.94 11.12 14.55
N GLY A 267 -16.83 10.36 13.92
CA GLY A 267 -16.48 9.46 12.82
C GLY A 267 -15.92 10.20 11.60
N GLN A 268 -16.52 11.32 11.21
CA GLN A 268 -16.00 12.18 10.15
C GLN A 268 -14.65 12.80 10.51
N LYS A 269 -14.41 13.16 11.77
CA LYS A 269 -13.10 13.65 12.24
C LYS A 269 -12.03 12.56 12.16
N ILE A 270 -12.36 11.30 12.49
CA ILE A 270 -11.44 10.17 12.31
C ILE A 270 -11.09 10.01 10.83
N ILE A 271 -12.08 10.04 9.94
CA ILE A 271 -11.84 9.95 8.49
C ILE A 271 -10.96 11.10 8.02
N PHE A 272 -11.25 12.34 8.45
CA PHE A 272 -10.44 13.50 8.12
C PHE A 272 -8.97 13.28 8.50
N TRP A 273 -8.68 12.96 9.76
CA TRP A 273 -7.30 12.76 10.19
C TRP A 273 -6.63 11.55 9.55
N SER A 274 -7.39 10.46 9.30
CA SER A 274 -6.86 9.30 8.57
C SER A 274 -6.46 9.69 7.15
N VAL A 275 -7.30 10.44 6.43
CA VAL A 275 -7.00 10.91 5.08
C VAL A 275 -5.84 11.90 5.08
N ILE A 276 -5.78 12.83 6.03
CA ILE A 276 -4.67 13.79 6.12
C ILE A 276 -3.34 13.08 6.42
N LEU A 277 -3.29 12.22 7.42
CA LEU A 277 -2.04 11.59 7.85
C LEU A 277 -1.58 10.51 6.86
N LEU A 278 -2.46 9.60 6.45
CA LEU A 278 -2.12 8.57 5.47
C LEU A 278 -1.90 9.18 4.09
N GLY A 279 -2.70 10.19 3.71
CA GLY A 279 -2.55 10.94 2.46
C GLY A 279 -1.22 11.69 2.39
N ALA A 280 -0.80 12.33 3.48
CA ALA A 280 0.52 12.97 3.54
C ALA A 280 1.64 11.93 3.48
N SER A 281 1.52 10.83 4.22
CA SER A 281 2.52 9.76 4.27
C SER A 281 2.71 9.06 2.92
N VAL A 282 1.61 8.75 2.21
CA VAL A 282 1.66 8.18 0.85
C VAL A 282 2.22 9.20 -0.15
N SER A 283 1.94 10.49 0.03
CA SER A 283 2.49 11.56 -0.82
C SER A 283 4.00 11.71 -0.64
N VAL A 284 4.49 11.74 0.61
CA VAL A 284 5.93 11.86 0.91
C VAL A 284 6.70 10.64 0.38
N SER A 285 6.21 9.44 0.63
CA SER A 285 6.83 8.22 0.06
C SER A 285 6.71 8.17 -1.47
N GLY A 286 5.64 8.70 -2.06
CA GLY A 286 5.48 8.81 -3.51
C GLY A 286 6.47 9.79 -4.14
N LEU A 287 6.72 10.93 -3.49
CA LEU A 287 7.75 11.88 -3.90
C LEU A 287 9.15 11.26 -3.84
N SER A 288 9.45 10.52 -2.77
CA SER A 288 10.71 9.75 -2.67
C SER A 288 10.87 8.74 -3.82
N LEU A 289 9.79 8.06 -4.23
CA LEU A 289 9.82 7.15 -5.38
C LEU A 289 9.97 7.87 -6.73
N LEU A 290 9.51 9.13 -6.86
CA LEU A 290 9.70 9.95 -8.05
C LEU A 290 11.12 10.51 -8.14
N PHE A 291 11.73 10.84 -7.00
CA PHE A 291 13.04 11.47 -6.88
C PHE A 291 13.97 10.64 -5.97
N PRO A 292 14.28 9.37 -6.32
CA PRO A 292 14.95 8.43 -5.43
C PRO A 292 16.40 8.80 -5.09
N PHE A 293 17.02 9.71 -5.84
CA PHE A 293 18.38 10.18 -5.60
C PHE A 293 18.44 11.49 -4.81
N ASP A 294 17.31 12.22 -4.73
CA ASP A 294 17.23 13.54 -4.10
C ASP A 294 16.44 13.52 -2.79
N MET A 295 15.57 12.51 -2.61
CA MET A 295 14.67 12.39 -1.45
C MET A 295 14.78 11.00 -0.77
N PRO A 296 15.94 10.62 -0.22
CA PRO A 296 16.05 9.45 0.64
C PRO A 296 15.25 9.67 1.93
N LEU A 297 14.53 8.65 2.38
CA LEU A 297 13.65 8.76 3.56
C LEU A 297 14.07 7.83 4.69
N PHE A 298 14.51 6.61 4.36
CA PHE A 298 14.62 5.55 5.34
C PHE A 298 15.93 5.57 6.09
N ALA A 299 17.06 5.86 5.46
CA ALA A 299 18.35 5.97 6.13
C ALA A 299 18.29 6.99 7.28
N HIS A 300 17.75 8.19 7.00
CA HIS A 300 17.57 9.21 8.03
C HIS A 300 16.56 8.77 9.10
N THR A 301 15.43 8.20 8.69
CA THR A 301 14.41 7.71 9.65
C THR A 301 14.98 6.64 10.58
N PHE A 302 15.75 5.69 10.03
CA PHE A 302 16.43 4.63 10.76
C PHE A 302 17.48 5.18 11.72
N SER A 303 18.26 6.20 11.31
CA SER A 303 19.18 6.88 12.22
C SER A 303 18.44 7.45 13.44
N VAL A 304 17.36 8.20 13.22
CA VAL A 304 16.57 8.79 14.31
C VAL A 304 15.99 7.71 15.23
N LEU A 305 15.48 6.61 14.67
CA LEU A 305 14.95 5.49 15.46
C LEU A 305 16.04 4.77 16.27
N ASN A 306 17.24 4.63 15.71
CA ASN A 306 18.39 4.08 16.40
C ASN A 306 18.82 4.99 17.56
N ASP A 307 18.86 6.31 17.34
CA ASP A 307 19.22 7.31 18.37
C ASP A 307 18.24 7.29 19.55
N TRP A 308 16.95 7.01 19.29
CA TRP A 308 15.92 6.85 20.32
C TRP A 308 15.95 5.48 21.00
N GLY A 309 16.81 4.56 20.55
CA GLY A 309 16.91 3.21 21.07
C GLY A 309 15.70 2.32 20.75
N VAL A 310 14.91 2.68 19.72
CA VAL A 310 13.69 1.96 19.34
C VAL A 310 13.94 0.47 19.07
N PRO A 311 15.01 0.05 18.35
CA PRO A 311 15.30 -1.37 18.18
C PRO A 311 15.46 -2.12 19.50
N GLY A 312 16.08 -1.47 20.50
CA GLY A 312 16.31 -2.03 21.82
C GLY A 312 15.01 -2.31 22.60
N TRP A 313 13.93 -1.56 22.36
CA TRP A 313 12.62 -1.80 22.99
C TRP A 313 12.03 -3.15 22.61
N PHE A 314 12.47 -3.71 21.48
CA PHE A 314 11.98 -4.96 20.92
C PHE A 314 13.08 -6.04 20.87
N GLY A 315 14.27 -5.80 21.44
CA GLY A 315 15.39 -6.72 21.38
C GLY A 315 15.94 -6.95 19.97
N MET A 316 15.81 -5.95 19.08
CA MET A 316 16.30 -6.01 17.70
C MET A 316 17.66 -5.31 17.56
N ASP A 317 18.43 -5.73 16.56
CA ASP A 317 19.63 -5.01 16.11
C ASP A 317 19.26 -3.64 15.53
N THR A 318 20.23 -2.72 15.50
CA THR A 318 20.02 -1.38 14.95
C THR A 318 19.65 -1.45 13.46
N PHE A 319 18.75 -0.56 13.04
CA PHE A 319 18.36 -0.46 11.65
C PHE A 319 19.53 0.00 10.75
N PRO A 320 19.60 -0.46 9.49
CA PRO A 320 20.66 -0.08 8.56
C PRO A 320 20.55 1.40 8.19
N VAL A 321 21.63 2.17 8.32
CA VAL A 321 21.65 3.61 7.99
C VAL A 321 22.44 3.94 6.71
N GLU A 322 23.27 3.01 6.24
CA GLU A 322 23.96 3.12 4.95
C GLU A 322 23.17 2.32 3.91
N LEU A 323 22.17 2.96 3.30
CA LEU A 323 21.32 2.33 2.29
C LEU A 323 21.75 2.74 0.89
N ALA A 324 21.87 1.77 -0.01
CA ALA A 324 22.00 2.06 -1.43
C ALA A 324 20.68 2.61 -2.00
N PRO A 325 20.70 3.40 -3.11
CA PRO A 325 19.48 4.00 -3.65
C PRO A 325 18.36 3.00 -3.96
N GLN A 326 18.70 1.80 -4.43
CA GLN A 326 17.72 0.75 -4.67
C GLN A 326 17.08 0.21 -3.38
N GLU A 327 17.79 0.20 -2.26
CA GLU A 327 17.27 -0.25 -0.96
C GLU A 327 16.33 0.80 -0.36
N GLU A 328 16.69 2.08 -0.46
CA GLU A 328 15.79 3.21 -0.17
C GLU A 328 14.47 3.09 -0.94
N MET A 329 14.55 2.85 -2.25
CA MET A 329 13.37 2.65 -3.09
C MET A 329 12.54 1.44 -2.67
N GLN A 330 13.17 0.34 -2.23
CA GLN A 330 12.45 -0.85 -1.74
C GLN A 330 11.66 -0.55 -0.48
N PHE A 331 12.24 0.15 0.49
CA PHE A 331 11.54 0.57 1.71
C PHE A 331 10.46 1.62 1.41
N ALA A 332 10.74 2.59 0.55
CA ALA A 332 9.75 3.58 0.13
C ALA A 332 8.56 2.93 -0.57
N GLN A 333 8.80 1.97 -1.47
CA GLN A 333 7.73 1.26 -2.16
C GLN A 333 6.91 0.39 -1.20
N LEU A 334 7.58 -0.28 -0.25
CA LEU A 334 6.96 -1.07 0.79
C LEU A 334 5.98 -0.22 1.62
N TRP A 335 6.49 0.88 2.17
CA TRP A 335 5.72 1.79 3.00
C TRP A 335 4.58 2.45 2.22
N HIS A 336 4.86 2.94 1.01
CA HIS A 336 3.87 3.55 0.13
C HIS A 336 2.71 2.59 -0.14
N ALA A 337 2.99 1.34 -0.46
CA ALA A 337 1.95 0.34 -0.72
C ALA A 337 1.12 0.01 0.53
N ILE A 338 1.75 -0.16 1.69
CA ILE A 338 1.04 -0.44 2.96
C ILE A 338 0.09 0.71 3.29
N VAL A 339 0.60 1.94 3.29
CA VAL A 339 -0.19 3.14 3.58
C VAL A 339 -1.31 3.32 2.56
N ALA A 340 -1.04 3.08 1.27
CA ALA A 340 -2.05 3.16 0.23
C ALA A 340 -3.19 2.15 0.45
N PHE A 341 -2.90 0.91 0.81
CA PHE A 341 -3.93 -0.10 1.11
C PHE A 341 -4.78 0.28 2.33
N LEU A 342 -4.16 0.79 3.39
CA LEU A 342 -4.87 1.28 4.57
C LEU A 342 -5.79 2.46 4.21
N LEU A 343 -5.27 3.42 3.44
CA LEU A 343 -6.05 4.56 2.99
C LEU A 343 -7.22 4.13 2.08
N MET A 344 -7.00 3.19 1.16
CA MET A 344 -8.07 2.61 0.34
C MET A 344 -9.18 1.98 1.18
N ALA A 345 -8.83 1.20 2.21
CA ALA A 345 -9.82 0.61 3.12
C ALA A 345 -10.66 1.68 3.84
N VAL A 346 -10.01 2.74 4.35
CA VAL A 346 -10.70 3.89 4.97
C VAL A 346 -11.62 4.59 3.97
N ILE A 347 -11.16 4.84 2.75
CA ILE A 347 -11.94 5.52 1.71
C ILE A 347 -13.12 4.68 1.24
N ILE A 348 -13.01 3.35 1.16
CA ILE A 348 -14.14 2.47 0.88
C ILE A 348 -15.24 2.65 1.94
N GLY A 349 -14.88 2.69 3.22
CA GLY A 349 -15.81 2.98 4.31
C GLY A 349 -16.43 4.39 4.22
N HIS A 350 -15.62 5.39 3.87
CA HIS A 350 -16.09 6.76 3.66
C HIS A 350 -17.10 6.86 2.50
N ILE A 351 -16.80 6.24 1.35
CA ILE A 351 -17.70 6.18 0.19
C ILE A 351 -19.01 5.51 0.59
N TYR A 352 -18.96 4.40 1.32
CA TYR A 352 -20.16 3.70 1.81
C TYR A 352 -21.07 4.64 2.62
N ILE A 353 -20.56 5.28 3.66
CA ILE A 353 -21.37 6.17 4.53
C ILE A 353 -21.83 7.41 3.75
N GLY A 354 -20.99 7.96 2.87
CA GLY A 354 -21.29 9.15 2.08
C GLY A 354 -22.28 8.94 0.93
N THR A 355 -22.59 7.69 0.57
CA THR A 355 -23.46 7.40 -0.59
C THR A 355 -24.68 6.55 -0.19
N ILE A 356 -24.48 5.24 -0.06
CA ILE A 356 -25.56 4.25 0.11
C ILE A 356 -25.90 3.98 1.57
N GLY A 357 -24.96 4.17 2.49
CA GLY A 357 -25.11 3.87 3.91
C GLY A 357 -26.02 4.85 4.64
N MET A 358 -26.11 6.10 4.19
CA MET A 358 -26.91 7.15 4.83
C MET A 358 -27.73 7.92 3.80
N GLU A 359 -29.01 8.16 4.13
CA GLU A 359 -29.91 8.97 3.33
C GLU A 359 -29.52 10.45 3.34
N GLY A 360 -29.58 11.11 2.17
CA GLY A 360 -29.24 12.53 2.04
C GLY A 360 -27.75 12.89 2.17
N ALA A 361 -26.89 11.94 2.56
CA ALA A 361 -25.46 12.19 2.77
C ALA A 361 -24.73 12.70 1.51
N TYR A 362 -25.05 12.11 0.36
CA TYR A 362 -24.45 12.49 -0.93
C TYR A 362 -24.77 13.94 -1.31
N ASP A 363 -25.96 14.44 -0.96
CA ASP A 363 -26.44 15.79 -1.32
C ASP A 363 -25.48 16.87 -0.77
N ALA A 364 -24.87 16.60 0.40
CA ALA A 364 -23.86 17.46 1.01
C ALA A 364 -22.65 17.75 0.09
N MET A 365 -22.19 16.76 -0.68
CA MET A 365 -21.05 16.93 -1.60
C MET A 365 -21.47 17.10 -3.07
N GLY A 366 -22.65 16.61 -3.44
CA GLY A 366 -23.22 16.79 -4.77
C GLY A 366 -23.62 18.24 -5.01
N SER A 367 -24.62 18.73 -4.27
CA SER A 367 -25.16 20.09 -4.42
C SER A 367 -24.57 21.09 -3.44
N GLY A 368 -24.04 20.62 -2.30
CA GLY A 368 -23.64 21.48 -1.18
C GLY A 368 -24.77 21.76 -0.19
N GLN A 369 -26.00 21.42 -0.56
CA GLN A 369 -27.21 21.62 0.22
C GLN A 369 -27.60 20.32 0.92
N VAL A 370 -28.05 20.41 2.17
CA VAL A 370 -28.62 19.27 2.91
C VAL A 370 -30.01 19.60 3.39
N ASP A 371 -30.86 18.57 3.50
CA ASP A 371 -32.18 18.70 4.10
C ASP A 371 -32.08 19.17 5.57
N GLU A 372 -32.98 20.04 5.99
CA GLU A 372 -32.94 20.61 7.34
C GLU A 372 -33.18 19.57 8.44
N ASN A 373 -34.02 18.57 8.21
CA ASN A 373 -34.22 17.50 9.18
C ASN A 373 -32.99 16.60 9.27
N TRP A 374 -32.34 16.32 8.14
CA TRP A 374 -31.03 15.65 8.12
C TRP A 374 -29.97 16.45 8.91
N ALA A 375 -29.93 17.77 8.72
CA ALA A 375 -29.01 18.66 9.43
C ALA A 375 -29.25 18.64 10.94
N HIS A 376 -30.52 18.72 11.35
CA HIS A 376 -30.91 18.65 12.75
C HIS A 376 -30.56 17.27 13.37
N GLN A 377 -30.88 16.18 12.67
CA GLN A 377 -30.66 14.82 13.15
C GLN A 377 -29.17 14.48 13.30
N HIS A 378 -28.34 14.83 12.31
CA HIS A 378 -26.95 14.39 12.28
C HIS A 378 -25.95 15.44 12.76
N HIS A 379 -26.36 16.71 12.81
CA HIS A 379 -25.49 17.86 13.04
C HIS A 379 -26.22 18.98 13.81
N SER A 380 -27.00 18.64 14.84
CA SER A 380 -27.87 19.56 15.60
C SER A 380 -27.18 20.85 16.03
N ILE A 381 -26.01 20.76 16.68
CA ILE A 381 -25.26 21.93 17.18
C ILE A 381 -24.84 22.86 16.02
N TRP A 382 -24.51 22.29 14.86
CA TRP A 382 -24.17 23.09 13.69
C TRP A 382 -25.41 23.73 13.08
N TYR A 383 -26.51 22.98 12.97
CA TYR A 383 -27.75 23.45 12.39
C TYR A 383 -28.35 24.62 13.20
N GLU A 384 -28.39 24.51 14.53
CA GLU A 384 -28.84 25.58 15.43
C GLU A 384 -28.05 26.87 15.20
N LYS A 385 -26.71 26.79 15.14
CA LYS A 385 -25.85 27.95 14.88
C LYS A 385 -26.07 28.58 13.50
N VAL A 386 -26.37 27.77 12.49
CA VAL A 386 -26.69 28.31 11.16
C VAL A 386 -28.01 29.06 11.21
N LYS A 387 -29.03 28.53 11.88
CA LYS A 387 -30.32 29.20 12.05
C LYS A 387 -30.23 30.48 12.86
N GLU A 388 -29.44 30.48 13.94
CA GLU A 388 -29.14 31.70 14.71
C GLU A 388 -28.49 32.78 13.83
N ARG A 389 -27.54 32.39 12.96
CA ARG A 389 -26.87 33.32 12.04
C ARG A 389 -27.83 33.86 10.98
N GLU A 390 -28.64 33.00 10.37
CA GLU A 390 -29.65 33.38 9.38
C GLU A 390 -30.68 34.35 9.98
N ALA A 391 -31.13 34.09 11.21
CA ALA A 391 -32.03 35.00 11.93
C ALA A 391 -31.37 36.36 12.20
N ALA A 392 -30.11 36.38 12.66
CA ALA A 392 -29.38 37.61 12.91
C ALA A 392 -29.14 38.45 11.63
N GLU A 393 -28.82 37.79 10.51
CA GLU A 393 -28.65 38.44 9.20
C GLU A 393 -30.00 38.99 8.68
N GLY A 394 -31.10 38.26 8.84
CA GLY A 394 -32.46 38.70 8.50
C GLY A 394 -32.92 39.92 9.30
N HIS A 395 -32.68 39.93 10.62
CA HIS A 395 -32.97 41.08 11.48
C HIS A 395 -32.10 42.30 11.16
N GLY A 396 -30.82 42.09 10.82
CA GLY A 396 -29.92 43.17 10.39
C GLY A 396 -30.32 43.81 9.05
N SER A 397 -30.84 43.01 8.12
CA SER A 397 -31.36 43.51 6.85
C SER A 397 -32.66 44.30 7.01
N ALA A 398 -33.59 43.84 7.86
CA ALA A 398 -34.84 44.56 8.15
C ALA A 398 -34.60 45.91 8.86
N ARG A 399 -33.55 46.00 9.69
CA ARG A 399 -33.17 47.24 10.38
C ARG A 399 -32.49 48.27 9.46
N LYS A 400 -31.82 47.81 8.39
CA LYS A 400 -31.22 48.68 7.36
C LYS A 400 -32.22 49.19 6.33
N SER A 401 -33.32 48.48 6.08
CA SER A 401 -34.40 48.94 5.19
C SER A 401 -35.36 49.93 5.87
N ALA A 402 -35.34 50.02 7.19
CA ALA A 402 -36.10 50.99 7.96
C ALA A 402 -35.29 52.29 8.15
N THR A 403 -35.08 53.04 7.06
CA THR A 403 -34.67 54.45 7.17
C THR A 403 -35.90 55.25 7.61
N PRO A 404 -35.84 56.07 8.69
CA PRO A 404 -36.95 56.95 9.03
C PRO A 404 -37.13 57.95 7.89
N ALA A 405 -38.35 58.10 7.39
CA ALA A 405 -38.68 59.21 6.51
C ALA A 405 -38.64 60.50 7.35
N GLU A 406 -37.68 61.38 7.07
CA GLU A 406 -37.72 62.78 7.47
C GLU A 406 -38.51 63.61 6.45
#